data_AF-A0A3P7FTW4-F1
#
_entry.id   AF-A0A3P7FTW4-F1
#
_cell.length_a   1.000
_cell.length_b   1.000
_cell.length_c   1.000
_cell.angle_alpha   90.00
_cell.angle_beta   90.00
_cell.angle_gamma   90.00
#
_symmetry.space_group_name_H-M   'P 1'
#
loop_
_entity.id
_entity.type
_entity.pdbx_description
1 polymer ?
#
loop_
_entity_poly.entity_id
_entity_poly.type
_entity_poly.pdbx_seq_one_letter_code
_entity_poly.pdbx_strand_id
1 'polypeptide(L)'
;MKYVGPNFDFSKYHSFEEYENYLESIPQAFPDLAQLQVIGFTHEKRRLLCLKLLTGYGNDPEITRYINNLNFYILPILNPDGFAFSRTSKSDLIRQWRKNRAPENCTGSLLFRKNLCCEGVDLNRNYDFDFHQTFYPFNNSCSDEYQGPFPFSEPESRAVRDFITSNELRNKTDAVISLHTHGQLIILPYNHRRKTYPADYADLMAVAQKAKNAIRKLNGNEYDIGTAADIFGPATGSATDWIKRNTNIKYVYVFELPPAHTCIIFILSK
;
A
#
# COMPACT_ATOMS: atom_id res chain seq x y z
N MET A 1 7.51 16.01 -26.25
CA MET A 1 7.99 16.90 -25.18
C MET A 1 8.38 16.05 -23.96
N LYS A 2 9.64 16.07 -23.51
CA LYS A 2 9.99 15.58 -22.18
C LYS A 2 9.65 16.70 -21.21
N TYR A 3 8.53 16.57 -20.50
CA TYR A 3 8.25 17.47 -19.40
C TYR A 3 9.35 17.32 -18.36
N VAL A 4 10.10 18.40 -18.14
CA VAL A 4 11.09 18.50 -17.07
C VAL A 4 10.33 19.11 -15.90
N GLY A 5 9.58 18.26 -15.18
CA GLY A 5 9.09 18.64 -13.86
C GLY A 5 10.26 19.03 -12.96
N PRO A 6 10.02 19.74 -11.85
CA PRO A 6 11.09 20.29 -11.01
C PRO A 6 12.04 19.17 -10.57
N ASN A 7 13.26 19.11 -11.15
CA ASN A 7 14.38 18.22 -10.81
C ASN A 7 14.04 16.95 -10.00
N PHE A 8 13.03 16.18 -10.41
CA PHE A 8 12.61 15.00 -9.68
C PHE A 8 13.45 13.83 -10.20
N ASP A 9 14.30 13.31 -9.33
CA ASP A 9 15.30 12.33 -9.69
C ASP A 9 14.83 10.95 -9.27
N PHE A 10 14.27 10.20 -10.22
CA PHE A 10 13.78 8.84 -9.99
C PHE A 10 14.87 7.86 -9.51
N SER A 11 16.15 8.24 -9.53
CA SER A 11 17.25 7.43 -8.99
C SER A 11 17.44 7.60 -7.47
N LYS A 12 16.81 8.57 -6.80
CA LYS A 12 17.00 8.82 -5.36
C LYS A 12 15.71 8.71 -4.52
N TYR A 13 15.87 8.63 -3.20
CA TYR A 13 14.77 8.70 -2.24
C TYR A 13 14.54 10.15 -1.78
N HIS A 14 13.34 10.66 -2.03
CA HIS A 14 12.97 12.05 -1.77
C HIS A 14 12.31 12.27 -0.39
N SER A 15 12.33 13.52 0.07
CA SER A 15 11.53 13.99 1.22
C SER A 15 10.04 13.97 0.91
N PHE A 16 9.19 14.10 1.93
CA PHE A 16 7.74 14.16 1.73
C PHE A 16 7.35 15.37 0.87
N GLU A 17 7.94 16.53 1.16
CA GLU A 17 7.71 17.78 0.43
C GLU A 17 8.15 17.69 -1.04
N GLU A 18 9.31 17.09 -1.32
CA GLU A 18 9.76 16.85 -2.70
C GLU A 18 8.78 15.94 -3.47
N TYR A 19 8.25 14.90 -2.83
CA TYR A 19 7.24 14.02 -3.44
C TYR A 19 5.91 14.74 -3.67
N GLU A 20 5.42 15.50 -2.69
CA GLU A 20 4.16 16.24 -2.77
C GLU A 20 4.23 17.27 -3.91
N ASN A 21 5.30 18.08 -3.94
CA ASN A 21 5.55 19.04 -5.02
C ASN A 21 5.61 18.36 -6.40
N TYR A 22 6.23 17.19 -6.49
CA TYR A 22 6.27 16.43 -7.73
C TYR A 22 4.86 16.00 -8.17
N LEU A 23 4.05 15.42 -7.29
CA LEU A 23 2.68 15.00 -7.62
C LEU A 23 1.82 16.18 -8.05
N GLU A 24 1.93 17.33 -7.39
CA GLU A 24 1.21 18.55 -7.75
C GLU A 24 1.64 19.14 -9.09
N SER A 25 2.88 18.88 -9.52
CA SER A 25 3.37 19.31 -10.83
C SER A 25 2.77 18.51 -11.99
N ILE A 26 2.34 17.26 -11.77
CA ILE A 26 1.91 16.36 -12.86
C ILE A 26 0.65 16.87 -13.59
N PRO A 27 -0.43 17.30 -12.93
CA PRO A 27 -1.58 17.87 -13.64
C PRO A 27 -1.27 19.22 -14.30
N GLN A 28 -0.31 19.99 -13.78
CA GLN A 28 0.12 21.25 -14.40
C GLN A 28 0.88 20.98 -15.70
N ALA A 29 1.64 19.90 -15.71
CA ALA A 29 2.40 19.40 -16.85
C ALA A 29 1.53 18.84 -17.97
N PHE A 30 0.52 18.07 -17.56
CA PHE A 30 -0.28 17.22 -18.42
C PHE A 30 -1.76 17.37 -18.05
N PRO A 31 -2.35 18.57 -18.19
CA PRO A 31 -3.71 18.83 -17.71
C PRO A 31 -4.77 17.95 -18.39
N ASP A 32 -4.51 17.51 -19.62
CA ASP A 32 -5.42 16.63 -20.37
C ASP A 32 -5.22 15.14 -20.07
N LEU A 33 -4.09 14.78 -19.43
CA LEU A 33 -3.71 13.37 -19.20
C LEU A 33 -3.70 12.98 -17.71
N ALA A 34 -3.74 13.95 -16.80
CA ALA A 34 -3.59 13.68 -15.39
C ALA A 34 -4.43 14.64 -14.54
N GLN A 35 -5.07 14.08 -13.53
CA GLN A 35 -5.76 14.82 -12.47
C GLN A 35 -5.23 14.37 -11.12
N LEU A 36 -5.04 15.31 -10.20
CA LEU A 36 -4.72 15.02 -8.81
C LEU A 36 -5.95 15.31 -7.95
N GLN A 37 -6.31 14.39 -7.08
CA GLN A 37 -7.44 14.55 -6.16
C GLN A 37 -7.07 14.17 -4.74
N VAL A 38 -7.69 14.85 -3.78
CA VAL A 38 -7.54 14.56 -2.36
C VAL A 38 -8.64 13.56 -1.96
N ILE A 39 -8.25 12.37 -1.52
CA ILE A 39 -9.20 11.32 -1.10
C ILE A 39 -9.43 11.30 0.41
N GLY A 40 -8.67 12.09 1.17
CA GLY A 40 -8.76 12.16 2.62
C GLY A 40 -7.60 12.93 3.24
N PHE A 41 -7.54 12.93 4.56
CA PHE A 41 -6.51 13.60 5.35
C PHE A 41 -6.03 12.68 6.47
N THR A 42 -4.76 12.76 6.83
CA THR A 42 -4.14 11.98 7.90
C THR A 42 -4.45 12.56 9.29
N HIS A 43 -3.94 11.92 10.36
CA HIS A 43 -4.01 12.47 11.72
C HIS A 43 -3.32 13.83 11.84
N GLU A 44 -2.15 13.99 11.25
CA GLU A 44 -1.37 15.24 11.20
C GLU A 44 -1.82 16.17 10.05
N LYS A 45 -3.02 15.95 9.48
CA LYS A 45 -3.69 16.81 8.48
C LYS A 45 -3.00 16.90 7.11
N ARG A 46 -2.13 15.95 6.77
CA ARG A 46 -1.58 15.85 5.40
C ARG A 46 -2.61 15.26 4.45
N ARG A 47 -2.58 15.70 3.19
CA ARG A 47 -3.50 15.23 2.14
C ARG A 47 -3.12 13.83 1.68
N LEU A 48 -4.13 12.99 1.44
CA LEU A 48 -3.98 11.73 0.72
C LEU A 48 -4.23 11.99 -0.77
N LEU A 49 -3.15 12.12 -1.54
CA LEU A 49 -3.20 12.51 -2.94
C LEU A 49 -3.28 11.29 -3.86
N CYS A 50 -4.38 11.18 -4.60
CA CYS A 50 -4.55 10.19 -5.65
C CYS A 50 -4.36 10.84 -7.02
N LEU A 51 -3.41 10.31 -7.79
CA LEU A 51 -3.18 10.66 -9.19
C LEU A 51 -4.06 9.77 -10.07
N LYS A 52 -4.92 10.39 -10.85
CA LYS A 52 -5.73 9.77 -11.88
C LYS A 52 -5.09 10.02 -13.24
N LEU A 53 -4.66 8.96 -13.92
CA LEU A 53 -4.24 9.04 -15.32
C LEU A 53 -5.47 8.92 -16.22
N LEU A 54 -5.63 9.89 -17.11
CA LEU A 54 -6.68 10.00 -18.11
C LEU A 54 -6.21 9.36 -19.43
N THR A 55 -7.06 9.38 -20.46
CA THR A 55 -6.72 8.87 -21.78
C THR A 55 -5.68 9.73 -22.48
N GLY A 56 -4.84 9.12 -23.31
CA GLY A 56 -3.82 9.82 -24.09
C GLY A 56 -2.42 9.54 -23.58
N TYR A 57 -1.65 8.78 -24.37
CA TYR A 57 -0.21 8.73 -24.27
C TYR A 57 0.34 8.46 -25.67
N GLY A 58 1.54 8.94 -26.00
CA GLY A 58 1.97 9.08 -27.40
C GLY A 58 3.29 8.44 -27.80
N ASN A 59 4.01 7.80 -26.87
CA ASN A 59 5.37 7.31 -27.14
C ASN A 59 5.48 5.78 -27.23
N ASP A 60 4.87 5.06 -26.30
CA ASP A 60 4.89 3.60 -26.27
C ASP A 60 3.49 3.09 -26.64
N PRO A 61 3.31 2.42 -27.79
CA PRO A 61 2.00 1.97 -28.25
C PRO A 61 1.29 1.05 -27.27
N GLU A 62 2.02 0.25 -26.50
CA GLU A 62 1.44 -0.66 -25.51
C GLU A 62 0.91 0.13 -24.31
N ILE A 63 1.72 1.03 -23.77
CA ILE A 63 1.30 1.93 -22.67
C ILE A 63 0.15 2.83 -23.11
N THR A 64 0.23 3.39 -24.32
CA THR A 64 -0.88 4.16 -24.91
C THR A 64 -2.16 3.33 -24.97
N ARG A 65 -2.07 2.07 -25.41
CA ARG A 65 -3.22 1.18 -25.44
C ARG A 65 -3.77 0.95 -24.03
N TYR A 66 -2.93 0.74 -23.02
CA TYR A 66 -3.40 0.59 -21.64
C TYR A 66 -4.10 1.85 -21.15
N ILE A 67 -3.47 3.01 -21.27
CA ILE A 67 -4.00 4.31 -20.82
C ILE A 67 -5.29 4.68 -21.56
N ASN A 68 -5.45 4.28 -22.83
CA ASN A 68 -6.66 4.52 -23.59
C ASN A 68 -7.82 3.56 -23.24
N ASN A 69 -7.55 2.43 -22.58
CA ASN A 69 -8.57 1.41 -22.26
C ASN A 69 -8.78 1.21 -20.75
N LEU A 70 -7.92 1.77 -19.91
CA LEU A 70 -7.94 1.63 -18.44
C LEU A 70 -7.81 3.00 -17.80
N ASN A 71 -8.54 3.22 -16.71
CA ASN A 71 -8.32 4.35 -15.83
C ASN A 71 -7.38 3.93 -14.71
N PHE A 72 -6.22 4.58 -14.59
CA PHE A 72 -5.30 4.31 -13.50
C PHE A 72 -5.51 5.31 -12.36
N TYR A 73 -5.77 4.80 -11.17
CA TYR A 73 -5.78 5.57 -9.93
C TYR A 73 -4.58 5.12 -9.11
N ILE A 74 -3.67 6.05 -8.85
CA ILE A 74 -2.40 5.79 -8.18
C ILE A 74 -2.42 6.58 -6.87
N LEU A 75 -2.24 5.89 -5.75
CA LEU A 75 -2.06 6.50 -4.43
C LEU A 75 -0.61 6.26 -3.99
N PRO A 76 0.33 7.18 -4.26
CA PRO A 76 1.76 6.91 -4.08
C PRO A 76 2.16 6.75 -2.61
N ILE A 77 1.53 7.50 -1.70
CA ILE A 77 1.82 7.48 -0.27
C ILE A 77 0.51 7.43 0.49
N LEU A 78 0.12 6.25 0.98
CA LEU A 78 -1.05 6.07 1.85
C LEU A 78 -0.77 6.53 3.30
N ASN A 79 0.49 6.50 3.74
CA ASN A 79 0.90 6.91 5.08
C ASN A 79 1.85 8.14 5.05
N PRO A 80 1.38 9.35 4.65
CA PRO A 80 2.19 10.57 4.65
C PRO A 80 2.87 10.85 5.98
N ASP A 81 2.16 10.66 7.10
CA ASP A 81 2.69 11.00 8.42
C ASP A 81 3.82 10.07 8.82
N GLY A 82 3.66 8.75 8.66
CA GLY A 82 4.72 7.78 8.90
C GLY A 82 5.90 7.98 7.94
N PHE A 83 5.63 8.30 6.67
CA PHE A 83 6.68 8.59 5.68
C PHE A 83 7.51 9.81 6.11
N ALA A 84 6.87 10.93 6.45
CA ALA A 84 7.54 12.14 6.92
C ALA A 84 8.33 11.86 8.21
N PHE A 85 7.72 11.18 9.18
CA PHE A 85 8.35 10.80 10.44
C PHE A 85 9.63 9.98 10.22
N SER A 86 9.59 8.97 9.34
CA SER A 86 10.74 8.10 9.05
C SER A 86 11.99 8.82 8.52
N ARG A 87 11.84 10.07 8.08
CA ARG A 87 12.92 10.90 7.53
C ARG A 87 13.43 11.97 8.49
N THR A 88 12.84 12.09 9.68
CA THR A 88 13.27 13.06 10.70
C THR A 88 14.58 12.65 11.39
N SER A 89 14.93 11.36 11.35
CA SER A 89 16.14 10.81 11.94
C SER A 89 16.65 9.61 11.15
N LYS A 90 17.96 9.38 11.19
CA LYS A 90 18.60 8.16 10.67
C LYS A 90 18.66 7.02 11.69
N SER A 91 18.22 7.24 12.93
CA SER A 91 18.15 6.17 13.92
C SER A 91 17.19 5.07 13.47
N ASP A 92 17.53 3.81 13.72
CA ASP A 92 16.72 2.67 13.27
C ASP A 92 15.27 2.74 13.77
N LEU A 93 15.07 3.16 15.04
CA LEU A 93 13.75 3.31 15.65
C LEU A 93 12.82 4.26 14.88
N ILE A 94 13.37 5.27 14.20
CA ILE A 94 12.60 6.25 13.44
C ILE A 94 12.60 5.85 11.96
N ARG A 95 13.77 5.52 11.40
CA ARG A 95 13.93 5.25 9.97
C ARG A 95 13.15 4.02 9.52
N GLN A 96 12.93 3.06 10.42
CA GLN A 96 12.17 1.84 10.19
C GLN A 96 10.70 1.94 10.65
N TRP A 97 10.21 3.15 10.98
CA TRP A 97 8.82 3.35 11.38
C TRP A 97 7.85 2.90 10.29
N ARG A 98 6.94 2.00 10.66
CA ARG A 98 5.97 1.36 9.74
C ARG A 98 4.55 1.91 9.88
N LYS A 99 4.09 2.09 11.12
CA LYS A 99 2.71 2.47 11.43
C LYS A 99 2.38 3.88 10.96
N ASN A 100 1.11 4.28 11.01
CA ASN A 100 0.76 5.69 10.88
C ASN A 100 1.19 6.48 12.14
N ARG A 101 0.75 7.74 12.25
CA ARG A 101 1.01 8.62 13.40
C ARG A 101 -0.27 8.92 14.20
N ALA A 102 -1.10 7.88 14.38
CA ALA A 102 -2.23 7.97 15.30
C ALA A 102 -1.76 8.38 16.71
N PRO A 103 -2.56 9.16 17.45
CA PRO A 103 -2.23 9.58 18.82
C PRO A 103 -1.88 8.41 19.74
N GLU A 104 -1.12 8.71 20.79
CA GLU A 104 -0.70 7.72 21.78
C GLU A 104 -1.88 6.92 22.34
N ASN A 105 -1.68 5.60 22.40
CA ASN A 105 -2.54 4.69 23.11
C ASN A 105 -1.73 3.99 24.22
N CYS A 106 -2.15 4.21 25.47
CA CYS A 106 -1.49 3.69 26.67
C CYS A 106 -1.93 2.26 27.06
N THR A 107 -2.43 1.45 26.13
CA THR A 107 -2.67 0.00 26.35
C THR A 107 -1.44 -0.86 26.08
N GLY A 108 -0.31 -0.24 25.74
CA GLY A 108 0.89 -0.93 25.34
C GLY A 108 1.53 -1.73 26.45
N SER A 109 2.20 -2.82 26.08
CA SER A 109 2.95 -3.65 27.03
C SER A 109 4.23 -4.22 26.41
N LEU A 110 5.26 -4.28 27.24
CA LEU A 110 6.53 -4.98 27.02
C LEU A 110 6.73 -5.97 28.18
N LEU A 111 7.76 -6.83 28.08
CA LEU A 111 8.01 -7.96 29.01
C LEU A 111 7.81 -7.61 30.51
N PHE A 112 8.28 -6.45 30.95
CA PHE A 112 8.24 -6.01 32.34
C PHE A 112 7.53 -4.65 32.56
N ARG A 113 6.86 -4.11 31.54
CA ARG A 113 6.21 -2.80 31.61
C ARG A 113 4.84 -2.83 30.96
N LYS A 114 3.83 -2.33 31.65
CA LYS A 114 2.44 -2.19 31.17
C LYS A 114 2.05 -0.72 31.11
N ASN A 115 0.93 -0.45 30.46
CA ASN A 115 0.38 0.89 30.27
C ASN A 115 1.35 1.84 29.54
N LEU A 116 2.15 1.30 28.63
CA LEU A 116 3.05 2.08 27.79
C LEU A 116 2.23 2.82 26.74
N CYS A 117 2.43 4.13 26.66
CA CYS A 117 1.86 4.97 25.62
C CYS A 117 2.70 4.82 24.36
N CYS A 118 2.08 4.25 23.32
CA CYS A 118 2.71 4.03 22.03
C CYS A 118 1.81 4.59 20.94
N GLU A 119 2.43 5.23 19.94
CA GLU A 119 1.73 5.88 18.82
C GLU A 119 1.56 4.92 17.64
N GLY A 120 0.58 5.24 16.79
CA GLY A 120 0.42 4.62 15.48
C GLY A 120 -0.31 3.27 15.47
N VAL A 121 -0.94 3.00 14.34
CA VAL A 121 -1.68 1.78 13.98
C VAL A 121 -1.10 1.22 12.68
N ASP A 122 -1.06 -0.12 12.54
CA ASP A 122 -0.74 -0.75 11.26
C ASP A 122 -1.94 -0.61 10.31
N LEU A 123 -1.79 0.24 9.30
CA LEU A 123 -2.84 0.46 8.30
C LEU A 123 -3.23 -0.82 7.57
N ASN A 124 -2.32 -1.79 7.40
CA ASN A 124 -2.62 -3.09 6.78
C ASN A 124 -3.10 -4.15 7.80
N ARG A 125 -3.54 -3.72 8.98
CA ARG A 125 -4.28 -4.51 9.96
C ARG A 125 -5.61 -3.83 10.38
N ASN A 126 -5.90 -2.64 9.87
CA ASN A 126 -7.00 -1.80 10.36
C ASN A 126 -8.35 -1.97 9.62
N TYR A 127 -8.51 -2.96 8.75
CA TYR A 127 -9.74 -3.15 7.97
C TYR A 127 -10.71 -4.13 8.66
N ASP A 128 -12.01 -3.99 8.37
CA ASP A 128 -13.08 -4.85 8.93
C ASP A 128 -13.13 -6.23 8.26
N PHE A 129 -12.04 -6.97 8.36
CA PHE A 129 -11.92 -8.32 7.83
C PHE A 129 -11.09 -9.19 8.77
N ASP A 130 -11.77 -10.09 9.48
CA ASP A 130 -11.19 -10.93 10.53
C ASP A 130 -10.45 -10.10 11.62
N PHE A 131 -10.97 -8.92 11.97
CA PHE A 131 -10.32 -8.00 12.91
C PHE A 131 -10.31 -8.56 14.34
N HIS A 132 -9.13 -8.71 14.95
CA HIS A 132 -8.86 -9.48 16.19
C HIS A 132 -8.24 -8.60 17.28
N GLN A 133 -8.81 -7.42 17.52
CA GLN A 133 -8.33 -6.38 18.43
C GLN A 133 -8.07 -6.81 19.89
N THR A 134 -8.58 -7.96 20.31
CA THR A 134 -8.44 -8.47 21.69
C THR A 134 -7.28 -9.44 21.85
N PHE A 135 -6.64 -9.86 20.76
CA PHE A 135 -5.56 -10.85 20.76
C PHE A 135 -4.19 -10.20 20.58
N TYR A 136 -3.17 -10.73 21.24
CA TYR A 136 -1.78 -10.37 20.95
C TYR A 136 -1.38 -10.93 19.57
N PRO A 137 -0.60 -10.18 18.75
CA PRO A 137 -0.02 -8.86 19.03
C PRO A 137 -0.94 -7.68 18.68
N PHE A 138 -2.10 -7.93 18.07
CA PHE A 138 -3.02 -6.92 17.54
C PHE A 138 -3.62 -5.96 18.59
N ASN A 139 -3.68 -6.38 19.85
CA ASN A 139 -4.20 -5.60 20.98
C ASN A 139 -3.15 -4.71 21.66
N ASN A 140 -1.87 -4.84 21.31
CA ASN A 140 -0.76 -4.14 21.95
C ASN A 140 -0.38 -2.90 21.15
N SER A 141 -0.63 -1.69 21.67
CA SER A 141 -0.31 -0.43 20.95
C SER A 141 1.18 -0.27 20.61
N CYS A 142 2.07 -0.96 21.32
CA CYS A 142 3.51 -0.94 21.03
C CYS A 142 3.94 -1.99 19.98
N SER A 143 3.02 -2.83 19.49
CA SER A 143 3.31 -3.75 18.39
C SER A 143 3.29 -3.01 17.05
N ASP A 144 4.16 -3.43 16.13
CA ASP A 144 4.12 -3.03 14.72
C ASP A 144 2.89 -3.56 13.97
N GLU A 145 2.17 -4.54 14.54
CA GLU A 145 0.93 -5.10 14.01
C GLU A 145 -0.31 -4.60 14.76
N TYR A 146 -0.17 -3.57 15.59
CA TYR A 146 -1.29 -3.02 16.34
C TYR A 146 -2.44 -2.63 15.41
N GLN A 147 -3.63 -3.19 15.68
CA GLN A 147 -4.79 -3.08 14.79
C GLN A 147 -5.55 -1.76 14.93
N GLY A 148 -5.29 -1.00 15.99
CA GLY A 148 -6.14 0.14 16.37
C GLY A 148 -7.29 -0.29 17.28
N PRO A 149 -8.06 0.68 17.81
CA PRO A 149 -9.14 0.40 18.76
C PRO A 149 -10.38 -0.25 18.15
N PHE A 150 -10.60 -0.13 16.84
CA PHE A 150 -11.72 -0.73 16.10
C PHE A 150 -11.43 -0.70 14.59
N PRO A 151 -12.14 -1.50 13.76
CA PRO A 151 -11.95 -1.46 12.32
C PRO A 151 -12.19 -0.06 11.74
N PHE A 152 -11.32 0.37 10.84
CA PHE A 152 -11.34 1.70 10.23
C PHE A 152 -11.22 2.85 11.25
N SER A 153 -10.53 2.64 12.36
CA SER A 153 -10.18 3.72 13.29
C SER A 153 -9.27 4.77 12.65
N GLU A 154 -8.50 4.39 11.64
CA GLU A 154 -7.54 5.29 10.99
C GLU A 154 -8.16 6.05 9.81
N PRO A 155 -7.93 7.37 9.70
CA PRO A 155 -8.46 8.14 8.59
C PRO A 155 -7.88 7.71 7.24
N GLU A 156 -6.64 7.21 7.19
CA GLU A 156 -6.03 6.68 5.97
C GLU A 156 -6.75 5.41 5.48
N SER A 157 -7.05 4.47 6.39
CA SER A 157 -7.83 3.26 6.06
C SER A 157 -9.25 3.60 5.61
N ARG A 158 -9.90 4.58 6.26
CA ARG A 158 -11.22 5.08 5.83
C ARG A 158 -11.17 5.71 4.45
N ALA A 159 -10.15 6.50 4.14
CA ALA A 159 -10.01 7.14 2.84
C ALA A 159 -9.96 6.10 1.71
N VAL A 160 -9.20 5.01 1.88
CA VAL A 160 -9.16 3.91 0.88
C VAL A 160 -10.52 3.22 0.75
N ARG A 161 -11.13 2.86 1.89
CA ARG A 161 -12.47 2.24 1.92
C ARG A 161 -13.51 3.10 1.21
N ASP A 162 -13.57 4.38 1.53
CA ASP A 162 -14.56 5.31 1.00
C ASP A 162 -14.31 5.60 -0.48
N PHE A 163 -13.04 5.70 -0.87
CA PHE A 163 -12.68 5.93 -2.26
C PHE A 163 -13.02 4.73 -3.15
N ILE A 164 -12.66 3.51 -2.75
CA ILE A 164 -12.92 2.31 -3.56
C ILE A 164 -14.40 1.94 -3.65
N THR A 165 -15.21 2.38 -2.67
CA THR A 165 -16.66 2.17 -2.65
C THR A 165 -17.44 3.39 -3.16
N SER A 166 -16.76 4.46 -3.56
CA SER A 166 -17.38 5.67 -4.11
C SER A 166 -18.12 5.41 -5.42
N ASN A 167 -19.02 6.32 -5.82
CA ASN A 167 -19.69 6.26 -7.12
C ASN A 167 -18.71 6.28 -8.32
N GLU A 168 -17.50 6.82 -8.12
CA GLU A 168 -16.46 6.86 -9.15
C GLU A 168 -15.89 5.47 -9.41
N LEU A 169 -15.63 4.66 -8.38
CA LEU A 169 -14.91 3.38 -8.48
C LEU A 169 -15.78 2.13 -8.28
N ARG A 170 -16.88 2.24 -7.55
CA ARG A 170 -17.75 1.09 -7.22
C ARG A 170 -18.25 0.43 -8.50
N ASN A 171 -17.99 -0.87 -8.61
CA ASN A 171 -18.30 -1.71 -9.78
C ASN A 171 -17.63 -1.27 -11.10
N LYS A 172 -16.61 -0.41 -11.04
CA LYS A 172 -15.84 0.09 -12.19
C LYS A 172 -14.34 -0.23 -12.07
N THR A 173 -13.91 -0.80 -10.95
CA THR A 173 -12.53 -1.20 -10.69
C THR A 173 -12.36 -2.68 -11.02
N ASP A 174 -11.52 -3.00 -11.99
CA ASP A 174 -11.17 -4.39 -12.34
C ASP A 174 -10.09 -4.97 -11.42
N ALA A 175 -9.14 -4.11 -11.01
CA ALA A 175 -7.95 -4.53 -10.28
C ALA A 175 -7.53 -3.55 -9.18
N VAL A 176 -6.96 -4.10 -8.11
CA VAL A 176 -6.24 -3.39 -7.05
C VAL A 176 -4.88 -4.04 -6.83
N ILE A 177 -3.85 -3.21 -6.83
CA ILE A 177 -2.48 -3.63 -6.54
C ILE A 177 -1.97 -2.78 -5.38
N SER A 178 -1.62 -3.43 -4.26
CA SER A 178 -0.94 -2.80 -3.13
C SER A 178 0.56 -3.08 -3.23
N LEU A 179 1.39 -2.05 -3.17
CA LEU A 179 2.85 -2.19 -3.25
C LEU A 179 3.47 -2.09 -1.86
N HIS A 180 4.24 -3.10 -1.50
CA HIS A 180 4.97 -3.21 -0.25
C HIS A 180 6.43 -3.58 -0.55
N THR A 181 7.25 -3.59 0.49
CA THR A 181 8.60 -4.15 0.47
C THR A 181 8.80 -4.83 1.82
N HIS A 182 9.40 -6.01 1.91
CA HIS A 182 10.25 -6.69 0.92
C HIS A 182 9.92 -8.19 0.84
N GLY A 183 10.46 -8.87 -0.17
CA GLY A 183 10.42 -10.33 -0.24
C GLY A 183 10.36 -10.89 -1.65
N GLN A 184 10.10 -10.06 -2.66
CA GLN A 184 9.82 -10.51 -4.03
C GLN A 184 8.66 -11.51 -4.05
N LEU A 185 7.49 -11.09 -3.56
CA LEU A 185 6.29 -11.91 -3.49
C LEU A 185 5.14 -11.27 -4.26
N ILE A 186 4.35 -12.07 -4.96
CA ILE A 186 3.01 -11.70 -5.45
C ILE A 186 2.00 -12.43 -4.56
N ILE A 187 1.45 -11.70 -3.61
CA ILE A 187 0.53 -12.23 -2.61
C ILE A 187 -0.91 -12.11 -3.12
N LEU A 188 -1.64 -13.22 -3.00
CA LEU A 188 -3.05 -13.35 -3.34
C LEU A 188 -3.91 -13.42 -2.07
N PRO A 189 -5.18 -12.97 -2.12
CA PRO A 189 -6.13 -13.23 -1.05
C PRO A 189 -6.50 -14.73 -0.97
N TYR A 190 -6.97 -15.25 0.17
CA TYR A 190 -7.09 -14.56 1.46
C TYR A 190 -5.91 -14.88 2.38
N ASN A 191 -5.65 -13.98 3.32
CA ASN A 191 -4.48 -13.97 4.19
C ASN A 191 -4.82 -14.09 5.68
N HIS A 192 -6.09 -13.92 6.07
CA HIS A 192 -6.54 -14.09 7.46
C HIS A 192 -6.40 -15.52 8.01
N ARG A 193 -6.38 -16.55 7.14
CA ARG A 193 -6.26 -17.94 7.57
C ARG A 193 -5.62 -18.80 6.46
N ARG A 194 -4.78 -19.74 6.88
CA ARG A 194 -4.18 -20.75 5.97
C ARG A 194 -5.24 -21.52 5.21
N LYS A 195 -4.88 -21.96 4.00
CA LYS A 195 -5.73 -22.79 3.12
C LYS A 195 -7.12 -22.19 2.89
N THR A 196 -7.23 -20.86 2.86
CA THR A 196 -8.50 -20.16 2.62
C THR A 196 -8.34 -19.27 1.39
N TYR A 197 -9.06 -19.59 0.34
CA TYR A 197 -8.89 -18.98 -0.98
C TYR A 197 -10.22 -18.41 -1.50
N PRO A 198 -10.21 -17.33 -2.28
CA PRO A 198 -11.38 -16.87 -2.99
C PRO A 198 -11.77 -17.86 -4.10
N ALA A 199 -13.03 -17.81 -4.54
CA ALA A 199 -13.56 -18.72 -5.56
C ALA A 199 -12.79 -18.65 -6.90
N ASP A 200 -12.21 -17.50 -7.22
CA ASP A 200 -11.45 -17.22 -8.44
C ASP A 200 -9.92 -17.29 -8.24
N TYR A 201 -9.45 -17.99 -7.22
CA TYR A 201 -8.01 -18.12 -6.92
C TYR A 201 -7.19 -18.66 -8.11
N ALA A 202 -7.74 -19.59 -8.89
CA ALA A 202 -7.06 -20.11 -10.08
C ALA A 202 -6.81 -19.02 -11.14
N ASP A 203 -7.77 -18.13 -11.37
CA ASP A 203 -7.63 -16.99 -12.29
C ASP A 203 -6.60 -16.00 -11.76
N LEU A 204 -6.65 -15.71 -10.45
CA LEU A 204 -5.67 -14.83 -9.79
C LEU A 204 -4.25 -15.37 -9.95
N MET A 205 -4.06 -16.68 -9.73
CA MET A 205 -2.79 -17.37 -9.88
C MET A 205 -2.28 -17.32 -11.32
N ALA A 206 -3.15 -17.55 -12.31
CA ALA A 206 -2.77 -17.52 -13.72
C ALA A 206 -2.26 -16.14 -14.17
N VAL A 207 -2.90 -15.06 -13.70
CA VAL A 207 -2.45 -13.68 -13.97
C VAL A 207 -1.16 -13.35 -13.22
N ALA A 208 -1.04 -13.75 -11.94
CA ALA A 208 0.18 -13.58 -11.17
C ALA A 208 1.38 -14.29 -11.82
N GLN A 209 1.19 -15.49 -12.38
CA GLN A 209 2.24 -16.21 -13.09
C GLN A 209 2.72 -15.46 -14.34
N LYS A 210 1.81 -14.82 -15.08
CA LYS A 210 2.18 -13.95 -16.22
C LYS A 210 2.97 -12.73 -15.76
N ALA A 211 2.56 -12.09 -14.67
CA ALA A 211 3.27 -10.95 -14.09
C ALA A 211 4.68 -11.34 -13.62
N LYS A 212 4.82 -12.44 -12.88
CA LYS A 212 6.12 -13.02 -12.47
C LYS A 212 7.04 -13.23 -13.67
N ASN A 213 6.53 -13.87 -14.73
CA ASN A 213 7.32 -14.16 -15.93
C ASN A 213 7.76 -12.87 -16.65
N ALA A 214 6.89 -11.86 -16.71
CA ALA A 214 7.21 -10.57 -17.31
C ALA A 214 8.31 -9.82 -16.53
N ILE A 215 8.21 -9.79 -15.20
CA ILE A 215 9.23 -9.18 -14.32
C ILE A 215 10.58 -9.90 -14.50
N ARG A 216 10.58 -11.23 -14.44
CA ARG A 216 11.79 -12.03 -14.65
C ARG A 216 12.45 -11.74 -16.00
N LYS A 217 11.66 -11.60 -17.07
CA LYS A 217 12.17 -11.26 -18.40
C LYS A 217 12.79 -9.86 -18.44
N LEU A 218 12.23 -8.92 -17.68
CA LEU A 218 12.70 -7.53 -17.66
C LEU A 218 14.02 -7.35 -16.90
N ASN A 219 14.13 -7.92 -15.69
CA ASN A 219 15.26 -7.63 -14.80
C ASN A 219 15.82 -8.84 -14.04
N GLY A 220 15.38 -10.05 -14.34
CA GLY A 220 15.86 -11.27 -13.69
C GLY A 220 15.34 -11.51 -12.28
N ASN A 221 14.53 -10.60 -11.70
CA ASN A 221 13.97 -10.82 -10.37
C ASN A 221 12.95 -11.96 -10.40
N GLU A 222 13.19 -12.97 -9.56
CA GLU A 222 12.28 -14.09 -9.36
C GLU A 222 11.32 -13.77 -8.21
N TYR A 223 10.02 -13.95 -8.45
CA TYR A 223 8.99 -13.74 -7.43
C TYR A 223 8.33 -15.06 -7.04
N ASP A 224 8.00 -15.25 -5.76
CA ASP A 224 7.10 -16.32 -5.35
C ASP A 224 5.65 -15.86 -5.35
N ILE A 225 4.72 -16.81 -5.52
CA ILE A 225 3.28 -16.53 -5.65
C ILE A 225 2.52 -17.41 -4.66
N GLY A 226 1.63 -16.80 -3.88
CA GLY A 226 0.79 -17.54 -2.94
C GLY A 226 0.04 -16.61 -2.00
N THR A 227 -0.56 -17.17 -0.95
CA THR A 227 -1.13 -16.37 0.13
C THR A 227 -0.06 -16.10 1.19
N ALA A 228 -0.10 -14.93 1.82
CA ALA A 228 0.70 -14.61 3.00
C ALA A 228 0.50 -15.66 4.11
N ALA A 229 -0.75 -16.09 4.30
CA ALA A 229 -1.13 -17.07 5.31
C ALA A 229 -0.35 -18.38 5.18
N ASP A 230 -0.24 -18.88 3.95
CA ASP A 230 0.43 -20.14 3.65
C ASP A 230 1.96 -20.00 3.61
N ILE A 231 2.48 -18.84 3.19
CA ILE A 231 3.93 -18.60 3.07
C ILE A 231 4.57 -18.30 4.43
N PHE A 232 4.07 -17.33 5.18
CA PHE A 232 4.72 -16.85 6.42
C PHE A 232 3.79 -16.86 7.65
N GLY A 233 2.48 -16.80 7.46
CA GLY A 233 1.51 -16.92 8.55
C GLY A 233 0.31 -16.00 8.37
N PRO A 234 -0.79 -16.28 9.09
CA PRO A 234 -2.02 -15.51 8.95
C PRO A 234 -1.84 -14.04 9.32
N ALA A 235 -2.44 -13.14 8.54
CA ALA A 235 -2.49 -11.71 8.78
C ALA A 235 -3.92 -11.22 8.65
N THR A 236 -4.46 -10.61 9.71
CA THR A 236 -5.86 -10.20 9.77
C THR A 236 -6.03 -8.67 9.66
N GLY A 237 -7.21 -8.23 9.26
CA GLY A 237 -7.52 -6.80 9.06
C GLY A 237 -6.79 -6.15 7.88
N SER A 238 -6.38 -6.94 6.89
CA SER A 238 -5.67 -6.41 5.71
C SER A 238 -6.60 -5.72 4.71
N ALA A 239 -6.07 -4.70 4.03
CA ALA A 239 -6.81 -3.94 3.03
C ALA A 239 -7.28 -4.84 1.87
N THR A 240 -6.38 -5.66 1.33
CA THR A 240 -6.62 -6.46 0.14
C THR A 240 -7.62 -7.58 0.39
N ASP A 241 -7.59 -8.23 1.56
CA ASP A 241 -8.61 -9.21 1.90
C ASP A 241 -9.98 -8.55 2.07
N TRP A 242 -10.05 -7.41 2.75
CA TRP A 242 -11.31 -6.66 2.90
C TRP A 242 -11.88 -6.25 1.54
N ILE A 243 -11.03 -5.71 0.64
CA ILE A 243 -11.42 -5.34 -0.72
C ILE A 243 -11.94 -6.56 -1.47
N LYS A 244 -11.20 -7.67 -1.46
CA LYS A 244 -11.60 -8.90 -2.17
C LYS A 244 -12.93 -9.45 -1.64
N ARG A 245 -13.19 -9.33 -0.35
CA ARG A 245 -14.40 -9.85 0.30
C ARG A 245 -15.64 -8.99 0.06
N ASN A 246 -15.49 -7.67 0.07
CA ASN A 246 -16.59 -6.71 0.17
C ASN A 246 -16.86 -5.95 -1.14
N THR A 247 -16.09 -6.20 -2.19
CA THR A 247 -16.27 -5.58 -3.51
C THR A 247 -16.32 -6.65 -4.60
N ASN A 248 -16.74 -6.26 -5.80
CA ASN A 248 -16.72 -7.13 -6.98
C ASN A 248 -15.37 -7.09 -7.74
N ILE A 249 -14.32 -6.52 -7.11
CA ILE A 249 -13.02 -6.36 -7.75
C ILE A 249 -12.38 -7.74 -7.90
N LYS A 250 -12.14 -8.12 -9.16
CA LYS A 250 -11.64 -9.46 -9.48
C LYS A 250 -10.18 -9.60 -9.09
N TYR A 251 -9.32 -8.71 -9.60
CA TYR A 251 -7.88 -8.85 -9.52
C TYR A 251 -7.30 -8.06 -8.34
N VAL A 252 -7.11 -8.72 -7.18
CA VAL A 252 -6.54 -8.07 -5.99
C VAL A 252 -5.21 -8.72 -5.65
N TYR A 253 -4.14 -7.92 -5.62
CA TYR A 253 -2.78 -8.38 -5.35
C TYR A 253 -2.03 -7.49 -4.37
N VAL A 254 -1.13 -8.10 -3.61
CA VAL A 254 -0.05 -7.37 -2.94
C VAL A 254 1.26 -7.77 -3.62
N PHE A 255 2.10 -6.79 -3.96
CA PHE A 255 3.48 -7.05 -4.39
C PHE A 255 4.41 -6.67 -3.25
N GLU A 256 5.18 -7.63 -2.75
CA GLU A 256 6.35 -7.36 -1.93
C GLU A 256 7.54 -7.20 -2.87
N LEU A 257 8.00 -5.97 -3.06
CA LEU A 257 9.08 -5.60 -3.98
C LEU A 257 10.45 -6.09 -3.47
N PRO A 258 11.56 -5.90 -4.24
CA PRO A 258 12.89 -6.24 -3.78
C PRO A 258 13.27 -5.52 -2.47
N PRO A 259 14.30 -6.00 -1.76
CA PRO A 259 15.11 -7.17 -2.11
C PRO A 259 14.38 -8.49 -1.78
N ALA A 260 14.84 -9.61 -2.35
CA ALA A 260 14.56 -10.92 -1.77
C ALA A 260 15.16 -10.97 -0.35
N HIS A 261 14.57 -11.75 0.56
CA HIS A 261 14.95 -11.84 1.97
C HIS A 261 16.47 -11.87 2.19
N THR A 262 17.03 -10.70 2.50
CA THR A 262 18.46 -10.44 2.73
C THR A 262 18.55 -9.54 3.96
N CYS A 263 19.62 -9.65 4.76
CA CYS A 263 19.70 -9.02 6.09
C CYS A 263 19.58 -7.48 6.13
N ILE A 264 19.51 -6.79 4.99
CA ILE A 264 19.28 -5.34 4.89
C ILE A 264 17.95 -5.12 4.17
N ILE A 265 16.89 -5.15 4.98
CA ILE A 265 15.52 -5.36 4.49
C ILE A 265 14.88 -4.08 3.93
N PHE A 266 15.04 -2.94 4.62
CA PHE A 266 14.37 -1.67 4.28
C PHE A 266 15.32 -0.58 3.76
N ILE A 267 16.61 -0.90 3.62
CA ILE A 267 17.62 -0.01 3.02
C ILE A 267 18.04 -0.66 1.71
N LEU A 268 17.25 -0.42 0.67
CA LEU A 268 17.67 -0.69 -0.68
C LEU A 268 18.74 0.33 -1.08
N SER A 269 19.97 -0.12 -1.34
CA SER A 269 20.89 0.67 -2.16
C SER A 269 20.44 0.53 -3.61
N LYS A 270 20.22 1.66 -4.30
CA LYS A 270 20.11 1.67 -5.76
C LYS A 270 21.50 1.68 -6.38
#